data_AF-A0A1E3X3L9-F1
#
_entry.id   AF-A0A1E3X3L9-F1
#
_cell.length_a   1.000
_cell.length_b   1.000
_cell.length_c   1.000
_cell.angle_alpha   90.00
_cell.angle_beta   90.00
_cell.angle_gamma   90.00
#
_symmetry.space_group_name_H-M   'P 1'
#
loop_
_entity.id
_entity.type
_entity.pdbx_description
1 polymer ?
#
loop_
_entity_poly.entity_id
_entity_poly.type
_entity_poly.pdbx_seq_one_letter_code
_entity_poly.pdbx_strand_id
1 'polypeptide(L)'
;MTEYINLKTPLSDSDVEKLKTGDKVRITGILYTARDAAHKRLIEMIESGKDLPFDLRGQLIYYVGPTPARPGQAIGSAGPTTSYRMDTYTPILIKMGLKGTIGKGGRSEEVIEAMKRYKAVYLAAVGGAAALIARTIKKARVIAFEDLETEAIREMEVDNFPAIVVNDTKGNDLYKEGIKNIGCRIKPSYHLVVPCLPTGRDRQARKMKTRSTKAWIPRESGVVFIPARRMAGGLAKAGYTGFLPKGRYFLIKPLCPFMAPRSMKTCPDESNVIPMKMGTGSDSLSASQVVIPRE
;
A
#
# COMPACT_ATOMS: atom_id res chain seq x y z
N MET A 1 13.89 -19.86 11.39
CA MET A 1 12.97 -20.55 10.47
C MET A 1 11.67 -19.75 10.46
N THR A 2 11.17 -19.27 9.32
CA THR A 2 9.82 -18.68 9.33
C THR A 2 8.82 -19.83 9.49
N GLU A 3 8.03 -19.80 10.55
CA GLU A 3 7.00 -20.80 10.81
C GLU A 3 5.84 -20.60 9.83
N TYR A 4 5.38 -21.69 9.22
CA TYR A 4 4.21 -21.68 8.33
C TYR A 4 3.03 -22.28 9.07
N ILE A 5 1.87 -21.64 8.98
CA ILE A 5 0.61 -22.17 9.50
C ILE A 5 -0.05 -23.00 8.39
N ASN A 6 -0.32 -24.27 8.67
CA ASN A 6 -0.98 -25.15 7.71
C ASN A 6 -2.50 -25.03 7.87
N LEU A 7 -3.19 -24.80 6.76
CA LEU A 7 -4.64 -24.68 6.67
C LEU A 7 -5.19 -25.79 5.78
N LYS A 8 -6.28 -26.41 6.20
CA LYS A 8 -6.99 -27.42 5.41
C LYS A 8 -8.41 -26.93 5.11
N THR A 9 -8.76 -26.80 3.85
CA THR A 9 -10.13 -26.40 3.47
C THR A 9 -11.08 -27.62 3.46
N PRO A 10 -12.38 -27.43 3.77
CA PRO A 10 -13.05 -26.19 4.19
C PRO A 10 -12.62 -25.70 5.58
N LEU A 11 -12.52 -24.39 5.77
CA LEU A 11 -12.11 -23.74 7.02
C LEU A 11 -13.28 -23.54 7.98
N SER A 12 -13.00 -23.66 9.27
CA SER A 12 -13.90 -23.23 10.34
C SER A 12 -13.59 -21.81 10.81
N ASP A 13 -14.51 -21.20 11.56
CA ASP A 13 -14.31 -19.91 12.24
C ASP A 13 -13.08 -19.95 13.15
N SER A 14 -12.87 -21.08 13.84
CA SER A 14 -11.73 -21.26 14.74
C SER A 14 -10.38 -21.31 14.03
N ASP A 15 -10.36 -21.68 12.74
CA ASP A 15 -9.13 -21.69 11.95
C ASP A 15 -8.73 -20.27 11.55
N VAL A 16 -9.70 -19.45 11.13
CA VAL A 16 -9.45 -18.07 10.68
C VAL A 16 -9.24 -17.08 11.83
N GLU A 17 -9.80 -17.33 13.02
CA GLU A 17 -9.62 -16.47 14.19
C GLU A 17 -8.22 -16.52 14.79
N LYS A 18 -7.51 -17.63 14.61
CA LYS A 18 -6.13 -17.80 15.07
C LYS A 18 -5.13 -17.02 14.20
N LEU A 19 -5.51 -16.75 12.94
CA LEU A 19 -4.65 -16.06 11.98
C LEU A 19 -4.49 -14.59 12.34
N LYS A 20 -3.27 -14.11 12.18
CA LYS A 20 -2.90 -12.71 12.35
C LYS A 20 -2.32 -12.17 11.05
N THR A 21 -2.49 -10.88 10.86
CA THR A 21 -1.86 -10.13 9.78
C THR A 21 -0.34 -10.38 9.74
N GLY A 22 0.18 -10.73 8.57
CA GLY A 22 1.59 -11.06 8.35
C GLY A 22 1.93 -12.55 8.47
N ASP A 23 1.03 -13.40 8.98
CA ASP A 23 1.25 -14.83 9.05
C ASP A 23 1.42 -15.45 7.65
N LYS A 24 2.36 -16.39 7.53
CA LYS A 24 2.55 -17.17 6.31
C LYS A 24 1.78 -18.48 6.43
N VAL A 25 0.92 -18.74 5.45
CA VAL A 25 0.06 -19.92 5.44
C VAL A 25 0.39 -20.85 4.27
N ARG A 26 0.13 -22.15 4.49
CA ARG A 26 0.12 -23.18 3.45
C ARG A 26 -1.24 -23.84 3.42
N ILE A 27 -1.91 -23.79 2.28
CA ILE A 27 -3.27 -24.29 2.14
C ILE A 27 -3.24 -25.61 1.39
N THR A 28 -3.88 -26.63 1.93
CA THR A 28 -4.09 -27.93 1.27
C THR A 28 -5.58 -28.26 1.28
N GLY A 29 -6.13 -28.65 0.13
CA GLY A 29 -7.55 -28.94 -0.03
C GLY A 29 -8.12 -28.32 -1.30
N ILE A 30 -9.39 -27.90 -1.25
CA ILE A 30 -10.09 -27.29 -2.37
C ILE A 30 -10.05 -25.76 -2.30
N LEU A 31 -9.77 -25.13 -3.43
CA LEU A 31 -9.94 -23.70 -3.69
C LEU A 31 -10.87 -23.50 -4.89
N TYR A 32 -11.70 -22.48 -4.87
CA TYR A 32 -12.53 -22.12 -6.03
C TYR A 32 -11.97 -20.90 -6.75
N THR A 33 -11.99 -20.89 -8.08
CA THR A 33 -11.66 -19.68 -8.84
C THR A 33 -12.90 -18.86 -9.11
N ALA A 34 -12.81 -17.54 -8.98
CA ALA A 34 -13.79 -16.63 -9.54
C ALA A 34 -13.16 -15.25 -9.75
N ARG A 35 -13.54 -14.57 -10.82
CA ARG A 35 -13.13 -13.19 -11.12
C ARG A 35 -14.37 -12.34 -11.40
N ASP A 36 -14.18 -11.22 -12.07
CA ASP A 36 -15.16 -10.16 -12.32
C ASP A 36 -16.51 -10.70 -12.83
N ALA A 37 -16.55 -11.43 -13.96
CA ALA A 37 -17.80 -11.91 -14.54
C ALA A 37 -18.46 -13.03 -13.71
N ALA A 38 -17.67 -13.94 -13.14
CA ALA A 38 -18.18 -15.00 -12.28
C ALA A 38 -18.79 -14.46 -10.98
N HIS A 39 -18.17 -13.45 -10.36
CA HIS A 39 -18.75 -12.81 -9.16
C HIS A 39 -20.08 -12.14 -9.47
N LYS A 40 -20.16 -11.43 -10.61
CA LYS A 40 -21.41 -10.79 -11.04
C LYS A 40 -22.54 -11.83 -11.16
N ARG A 41 -22.30 -12.96 -11.86
CA ARG A 41 -23.31 -14.03 -11.99
C ARG A 41 -23.67 -14.70 -10.67
N LEU A 42 -22.69 -14.94 -9.78
CA LEU A 42 -22.96 -15.48 -8.45
C LEU A 42 -23.90 -14.56 -7.66
N ILE A 43 -23.68 -13.25 -7.70
CA ILE A 43 -24.54 -12.28 -7.02
C ILE A 43 -25.93 -12.24 -7.65
N GLU A 44 -26.04 -12.20 -8.97
CA GLU A 44 -27.35 -12.25 -9.66
C GLU A 44 -28.15 -13.51 -9.30
N MET A 45 -27.47 -14.66 -9.12
CA MET A 45 -28.10 -15.90 -8.65
C MET A 45 -28.60 -15.78 -7.20
N ILE A 46 -27.80 -15.19 -6.31
CA ILE A 46 -28.19 -14.95 -4.91
C ILE A 46 -29.39 -14.00 -4.82
N GLU A 47 -29.37 -12.90 -5.57
CA GLU A 47 -30.44 -11.90 -5.60
C GLU A 47 -31.74 -12.47 -6.18
N SER A 48 -31.64 -13.40 -7.14
CA SER A 48 -32.79 -14.10 -7.72
C SER A 48 -33.22 -15.35 -6.94
N GLY A 49 -32.59 -15.64 -5.79
CA GLY A 49 -32.94 -16.78 -4.94
C GLY A 49 -32.65 -18.15 -5.57
N LYS A 50 -31.74 -18.22 -6.53
CA LYS A 50 -31.33 -19.46 -7.20
C LYS A 50 -30.23 -20.18 -6.43
N ASP A 51 -30.18 -21.50 -6.56
CA ASP A 51 -29.13 -22.32 -5.96
C ASP A 51 -27.75 -22.02 -6.55
N LEU A 52 -26.74 -21.92 -5.68
CA LEU A 52 -25.36 -21.69 -6.08
C LEU A 52 -24.72 -22.96 -6.66
N PRO A 53 -23.74 -22.83 -7.59
CA PRO A 53 -23.07 -23.98 -8.19
C PRO A 53 -22.21 -24.80 -7.20
N PHE A 54 -21.88 -24.23 -6.03
CA PHE A 54 -21.16 -24.90 -4.95
C PHE A 54 -21.48 -24.21 -3.61
N ASP A 55 -21.22 -24.92 -2.51
CA ASP A 55 -21.39 -24.36 -1.16
C ASP A 55 -20.22 -23.43 -0.82
N LEU A 56 -20.54 -22.17 -0.48
CA LEU A 56 -19.54 -21.16 -0.08
C LEU A 56 -18.99 -21.39 1.33
N ARG A 57 -19.71 -22.13 2.19
CA ARG A 57 -19.37 -22.28 3.61
C ARG A 57 -18.01 -22.94 3.79
N GLY A 58 -17.12 -22.24 4.48
CA GLY A 58 -15.77 -22.71 4.76
C GLY A 58 -14.80 -22.59 3.59
N GLN A 59 -15.27 -22.16 2.42
CA GLN A 59 -14.44 -22.14 1.22
C GLN A 59 -13.58 -20.90 1.11
N LEU A 60 -12.56 -21.02 0.25
CA LEU A 60 -11.70 -19.93 -0.17
C LEU A 60 -11.86 -19.71 -1.68
N ILE A 61 -12.00 -18.45 -2.08
CA ILE A 61 -12.03 -18.06 -3.50
C ILE A 61 -10.67 -17.46 -3.88
N TYR A 62 -9.99 -18.08 -4.84
CA TYR A 62 -8.78 -17.58 -5.46
C TYR A 62 -9.10 -16.76 -6.71
N TYR A 63 -8.74 -15.48 -6.69
CA TYR A 63 -8.88 -14.57 -7.81
C TYR A 63 -7.78 -14.80 -8.84
N VAL A 64 -8.04 -15.67 -9.81
CA VAL A 64 -7.09 -16.07 -10.85
C VAL A 64 -7.77 -16.28 -12.19
N GLY A 65 -7.07 -15.90 -13.26
CA GLY A 65 -7.39 -16.29 -14.64
C GLY A 65 -6.26 -17.17 -15.15
N PRO A 66 -6.37 -18.50 -15.01
CA PRO A 66 -5.27 -19.39 -15.36
C PRO A 66 -5.07 -19.42 -16.88
N THR A 67 -3.81 -19.54 -17.32
CA THR A 67 -3.53 -19.82 -18.73
C THR A 67 -3.90 -21.27 -19.07
N PRO A 68 -4.07 -21.62 -20.36
CA PRO A 68 -4.31 -23.00 -20.77
C PRO A 68 -3.24 -23.95 -20.23
N ALA A 69 -3.66 -25.15 -19.86
CA ALA A 69 -2.76 -26.20 -19.40
C ALA A 69 -1.89 -26.71 -20.54
N ARG A 70 -0.61 -27.01 -20.24
CA ARG A 70 0.25 -27.75 -21.16
C ARG A 70 -0.04 -29.26 -21.03
N PRO A 71 0.28 -30.09 -22.04
CA PRO A 71 0.15 -31.54 -21.93
C PRO A 71 0.83 -32.07 -20.65
N GLY A 72 0.09 -32.86 -19.87
CA GLY A 72 0.56 -33.43 -18.60
C GLY A 72 0.53 -32.49 -17.40
N GLN A 73 0.01 -31.26 -17.52
CA GLN A 73 -0.17 -30.33 -16.39
C GLN A 73 -1.66 -30.17 -16.05
N ALA A 74 -1.97 -30.02 -14.76
CA ALA A 74 -3.34 -29.79 -14.30
C ALA A 74 -3.89 -28.41 -14.71
N ILE A 75 -3.01 -27.40 -14.75
CA ILE A 75 -3.36 -26.01 -15.03
C ILE A 75 -2.13 -25.28 -15.57
N GLY A 76 -2.34 -24.21 -16.34
CA GLY A 76 -1.25 -23.32 -16.75
C GLY A 76 -0.81 -22.37 -15.62
N SER A 77 -0.14 -21.27 -15.99
CA SER A 77 0.27 -20.25 -15.03
C SER A 77 -0.95 -19.69 -14.29
N ALA A 78 -0.93 -19.76 -12.96
CA ALA A 78 -2.04 -19.37 -12.09
C ALA A 78 -1.59 -18.21 -11.18
N GLY A 79 -1.52 -17.00 -11.73
CA GLY A 79 -1.12 -15.80 -11.00
C GLY A 79 -2.32 -15.03 -10.41
N PRO A 80 -2.20 -14.41 -9.23
CA PRO A 80 -3.29 -13.64 -8.65
C PRO A 80 -3.64 -12.41 -9.50
N THR A 81 -4.93 -12.10 -9.59
CA THR A 81 -5.41 -10.82 -10.10
C THR A 81 -5.70 -9.83 -8.97
N THR A 82 -5.83 -8.56 -9.33
CA THR A 82 -6.06 -7.47 -8.39
C THR A 82 -7.42 -7.60 -7.72
N SER A 83 -7.42 -7.64 -6.38
CA SER A 83 -8.59 -8.00 -5.57
C SER A 83 -9.65 -6.90 -5.49
N TYR A 84 -9.26 -5.61 -5.52
CA TYR A 84 -10.21 -4.51 -5.31
C TYR A 84 -11.42 -4.53 -6.27
N ARG A 85 -11.27 -5.14 -7.45
CA ARG A 85 -12.33 -5.21 -8.47
C ARG A 85 -13.54 -6.04 -8.03
N MET A 86 -13.37 -6.93 -7.05
CA MET A 86 -14.43 -7.79 -6.53
C MET A 86 -15.00 -7.28 -5.20
N ASP A 87 -14.57 -6.11 -4.72
CA ASP A 87 -14.93 -5.59 -3.40
C ASP A 87 -16.43 -5.32 -3.26
N THR A 88 -17.11 -4.90 -4.33
CA THR A 88 -18.56 -4.69 -4.32
C THR A 88 -19.35 -5.98 -4.07
N TYR A 89 -18.83 -7.13 -4.51
CA TYR A 89 -19.51 -8.42 -4.40
C TYR A 89 -19.11 -9.20 -3.14
N THR A 90 -17.88 -9.00 -2.67
CA THR A 90 -17.28 -9.84 -1.63
C THR A 90 -18.02 -9.82 -0.29
N PRO A 91 -18.54 -8.69 0.23
CA PRO A 91 -19.28 -8.66 1.49
C PRO A 91 -20.50 -9.60 1.51
N ILE A 92 -21.19 -9.73 0.37
CA ILE A 92 -22.34 -10.63 0.22
C ILE A 92 -21.88 -12.08 0.30
N LEU A 93 -20.81 -12.44 -0.43
CA LEU A 93 -20.26 -13.79 -0.41
C LEU A 93 -19.74 -14.20 0.98
N ILE A 94 -19.07 -13.27 1.68
CA ILE A 94 -18.61 -13.47 3.07
C ILE A 94 -19.80 -13.70 3.99
N LYS A 95 -20.86 -12.90 3.88
CA LYS A 95 -22.10 -13.09 4.64
C LYS A 95 -22.73 -14.48 4.42
N MET A 96 -22.61 -15.03 3.22
CA MET A 96 -23.10 -16.37 2.86
C MET A 96 -22.20 -17.52 3.38
N GLY A 97 -21.08 -17.22 4.04
CA GLY A 97 -20.22 -18.22 4.68
C GLY A 97 -18.84 -18.39 4.04
N LEU A 98 -18.49 -17.59 3.03
CA LEU A 98 -17.14 -17.58 2.47
C LEU A 98 -16.11 -17.17 3.53
N LYS A 99 -15.10 -18.02 3.76
CA LYS A 99 -14.11 -17.81 4.83
C LYS A 99 -12.88 -17.04 4.42
N GLY A 100 -12.68 -16.85 3.14
CA GLY A 100 -11.64 -15.94 2.71
C GLY A 100 -11.47 -15.88 1.20
N THR A 101 -10.64 -14.92 0.82
CA THR A 101 -10.33 -14.66 -0.57
C THR A 101 -8.82 -14.58 -0.74
N ILE A 102 -8.34 -15.00 -1.91
CA ILE A 102 -6.92 -15.03 -2.24
C ILE A 102 -6.70 -14.15 -3.47
N GLY A 103 -5.77 -13.21 -3.42
CA GLY A 103 -5.48 -12.34 -4.56
C GLY A 103 -4.24 -11.47 -4.38
N LYS A 104 -4.25 -10.28 -5.00
CA LYS A 104 -3.19 -9.26 -4.79
C LYS A 104 -3.78 -7.85 -4.62
N GLY A 105 -3.06 -6.99 -3.92
CA GLY A 105 -3.46 -5.61 -3.66
C GLY A 105 -4.41 -5.48 -2.47
N GLY A 106 -4.64 -4.23 -2.04
CA GLY A 106 -5.47 -3.92 -0.87
C GLY A 106 -6.97 -4.16 -1.09
N ARG A 107 -7.70 -4.06 0.02
CA ARG A 107 -9.14 -4.22 0.11
C ARG A 107 -9.77 -2.95 0.67
N SER A 108 -11.01 -2.68 0.29
CA SER A 108 -11.83 -1.60 0.83
C SER A 108 -12.25 -1.87 2.27
N GLU A 109 -12.61 -0.79 2.96
CA GLU A 109 -13.06 -0.85 4.35
C GLU A 109 -14.34 -1.69 4.51
N GLU A 110 -15.25 -1.62 3.54
CA GLU A 110 -16.49 -2.42 3.55
C GLU A 110 -16.22 -3.92 3.61
N VAL A 111 -15.20 -4.39 2.87
CA VAL A 111 -14.78 -5.79 2.91
C VAL A 111 -14.15 -6.13 4.25
N ILE A 112 -13.30 -5.25 4.79
CA ILE A 112 -12.64 -5.48 6.09
C ILE A 112 -13.69 -5.57 7.21
N GLU A 113 -14.69 -4.70 7.20
CA GLU A 113 -15.80 -4.76 8.15
C GLU A 113 -16.64 -6.03 7.99
N ALA A 114 -16.87 -6.49 6.76
CA ALA A 114 -17.52 -7.79 6.52
C ALA A 114 -16.69 -8.96 7.08
N MET A 115 -15.37 -8.94 6.89
CA MET A 115 -14.43 -9.95 7.42
C MET A 115 -14.47 -10.02 8.94
N LYS A 116 -14.51 -8.87 9.62
CA LYS A 116 -14.66 -8.79 11.08
C LYS A 116 -15.99 -9.37 11.55
N ARG A 117 -17.08 -9.03 10.87
CA ARG A 117 -18.45 -9.42 11.24
C ARG A 117 -18.70 -10.91 11.06
N TYR A 118 -18.27 -11.49 9.94
CA TYR A 118 -18.61 -12.86 9.55
C TYR A 118 -17.43 -13.84 9.64
N LYS A 119 -16.31 -13.41 10.23
CA LYS A 119 -15.11 -14.22 10.46
C LYS A 119 -14.56 -14.77 9.15
N ALA A 120 -13.93 -13.89 8.37
CA ALA A 120 -13.22 -14.23 7.15
C ALA A 120 -11.86 -13.53 7.09
N VAL A 121 -10.97 -14.01 6.23
CA VAL A 121 -9.62 -13.46 6.04
C VAL A 121 -9.33 -13.15 4.57
N TYR A 122 -8.43 -12.20 4.34
CA TYR A 122 -7.86 -11.97 3.02
C TYR A 122 -6.41 -12.44 2.98
N LEU A 123 -6.09 -13.23 1.97
CA LEU A 123 -4.79 -13.82 1.77
C LEU A 123 -4.16 -13.25 0.48
N ALA A 124 -2.93 -12.76 0.57
CA ALA A 124 -2.14 -12.41 -0.61
C ALA A 124 -1.42 -13.65 -1.14
N ALA A 125 -1.66 -13.98 -2.41
CA ALA A 125 -0.76 -14.82 -3.17
C ALA A 125 0.39 -13.99 -3.74
N VAL A 126 1.58 -14.58 -3.84
CA VAL A 126 2.77 -13.87 -4.31
C VAL A 126 2.65 -13.57 -5.81
N GLY A 127 2.48 -12.29 -6.16
CA GLY A 127 2.47 -11.83 -7.54
C GLY A 127 3.80 -12.13 -8.24
N GLY A 128 3.75 -12.55 -9.51
CA GLY A 128 4.94 -12.90 -10.29
C GLY A 128 5.42 -14.35 -10.12
N ALA A 129 4.90 -15.10 -9.14
CA ALA A 129 5.24 -16.51 -8.92
C ALA A 129 4.23 -17.49 -9.56
N ALA A 130 3.53 -17.08 -10.62
CA ALA A 130 2.40 -17.83 -11.20
C ALA A 130 2.74 -19.27 -11.60
N ALA A 131 3.92 -19.50 -12.17
CA ALA A 131 4.38 -20.84 -12.55
C ALA A 131 4.73 -21.73 -11.34
N LEU A 132 5.19 -21.13 -10.23
CA LEU A 132 5.46 -21.85 -9.00
C LEU A 132 4.16 -22.21 -8.27
N ILE A 133 3.21 -21.27 -8.23
CA ILE A 133 1.87 -21.49 -7.68
C ILE A 133 1.17 -22.62 -8.45
N ALA A 134 1.27 -22.64 -9.78
CA ALA A 134 0.68 -23.70 -10.60
C ALA A 134 1.16 -25.13 -10.22
N ARG A 135 2.40 -25.28 -9.71
CA ARG A 135 2.93 -26.60 -9.26
C ARG A 135 2.25 -27.14 -7.98
N THR A 136 1.64 -26.24 -7.20
CA THR A 136 0.87 -26.62 -6.00
C THR A 136 -0.52 -27.11 -6.36
N ILE A 137 -1.01 -26.80 -7.56
CA ILE A 137 -2.33 -27.20 -8.05
C ILE A 137 -2.23 -28.58 -8.69
N LYS A 138 -2.92 -29.57 -8.10
CA LYS A 138 -2.88 -30.98 -8.50
C LYS A 138 -3.97 -31.33 -9.51
N LYS A 139 -5.14 -30.70 -9.39
CA LYS A 139 -6.27 -30.84 -10.32
C LYS A 139 -7.01 -29.52 -10.44
N ALA A 140 -7.58 -29.25 -11.61
CA ALA A 140 -8.44 -28.11 -11.85
C ALA A 140 -9.60 -28.53 -12.77
N ARG A 141 -10.85 -28.42 -12.29
CA ARG A 141 -12.05 -28.75 -13.06
C ARG A 141 -12.98 -27.55 -13.13
N VAL A 142 -13.55 -27.28 -14.30
CA VAL A 142 -14.62 -26.26 -14.43
C VAL A 142 -15.89 -26.84 -13.80
N ILE A 143 -16.53 -26.07 -12.94
CA ILE A 143 -17.79 -26.48 -12.27
C ILE A 143 -18.97 -25.59 -12.65
N ALA A 144 -18.72 -24.35 -13.09
CA ALA A 144 -19.77 -23.44 -13.52
C ALA A 144 -19.25 -22.38 -14.48
N PHE A 145 -20.17 -21.84 -15.29
CA PHE A 145 -19.94 -20.75 -16.24
C PHE A 145 -18.80 -21.03 -17.21
N GLU A 146 -18.82 -22.20 -17.84
CA GLU A 146 -17.81 -22.62 -18.82
C GLU A 146 -17.69 -21.64 -19.99
N ASP A 147 -18.79 -20.97 -20.34
CA ASP A 147 -18.86 -19.92 -21.35
C ASP A 147 -18.00 -18.68 -21.01
N LEU A 148 -17.57 -18.52 -19.76
CA LEU A 148 -16.65 -17.45 -19.33
C LEU A 148 -15.16 -17.81 -19.49
N GLU A 149 -14.84 -18.99 -20.01
CA GLU A 149 -13.47 -19.48 -20.29
C GLU A 149 -12.48 -19.35 -19.11
N THR A 150 -11.63 -18.32 -19.14
CA THR A 150 -10.62 -18.04 -18.11
C THR A 150 -11.21 -17.38 -16.86
N GLU A 151 -12.47 -16.98 -16.91
CA GLU A 151 -13.25 -16.47 -15.77
C GLU A 151 -14.24 -17.49 -15.20
N ALA A 152 -14.34 -18.67 -15.84
CA ALA A 152 -15.17 -19.77 -15.35
C ALA A 152 -14.79 -20.16 -13.91
N ILE A 153 -15.78 -20.66 -13.16
CA ILE A 153 -15.54 -21.14 -11.80
C ILE A 153 -14.93 -22.52 -11.90
N ARG A 154 -13.72 -22.65 -11.35
CA ARG A 154 -12.97 -23.90 -11.30
C ARG A 154 -12.80 -24.33 -9.86
N GLU A 155 -13.02 -25.60 -9.62
CA GLU A 155 -12.57 -26.24 -8.39
C GLU A 155 -11.13 -26.71 -8.59
N MET A 156 -10.24 -26.27 -7.72
CA MET A 156 -8.81 -26.59 -7.74
C MET A 156 -8.43 -27.36 -6.48
N GLU A 157 -7.90 -28.56 -6.67
CA GLU A 157 -7.26 -29.34 -5.62
C GLU A 157 -5.81 -28.85 -5.48
N VAL A 158 -5.47 -28.29 -4.32
CA VAL A 158 -4.15 -27.72 -4.05
C VAL A 158 -3.46 -28.42 -2.90
N ASP A 159 -2.14 -28.46 -2.96
CA ASP A 159 -1.28 -29.00 -1.91
C ASP A 159 -0.15 -28.00 -1.61
N ASN A 160 -0.09 -27.55 -0.36
CA ASN A 160 0.88 -26.57 0.13
C ASN A 160 0.85 -25.23 -0.64
N PHE A 161 -0.33 -24.75 -1.03
CA PHE A 161 -0.49 -23.44 -1.69
C PHE A 161 -0.02 -22.32 -0.77
N PRO A 162 1.00 -21.52 -1.14
CA PRO A 162 1.55 -20.49 -0.27
C PRO A 162 0.73 -19.20 -0.35
N ALA A 163 0.38 -18.64 0.81
CA ALA A 163 -0.21 -17.32 0.90
C ALA A 163 0.23 -16.58 2.18
N ILE A 164 -0.05 -15.29 2.25
CA ILE A 164 0.25 -14.42 3.41
C ILE A 164 -1.05 -13.77 3.86
N VAL A 165 -1.33 -13.78 5.16
CA VAL A 165 -2.50 -13.09 5.73
C VAL A 165 -2.30 -11.59 5.64
N VAL A 166 -3.20 -10.91 4.93
CA VAL A 166 -3.18 -9.45 4.77
C VAL A 166 -4.22 -8.78 5.64
N ASN A 167 -5.45 -9.29 5.64
CA ASN A 167 -6.50 -8.83 6.54
C ASN A 167 -6.94 -10.00 7.43
N ASP A 168 -6.90 -9.77 8.74
CA ASP A 168 -7.36 -10.74 9.73
C ASP A 168 -8.82 -10.47 10.15
N THR A 169 -9.34 -11.36 11.00
CA THR A 169 -10.71 -11.26 11.54
C THR A 169 -10.90 -10.11 12.54
N LYS A 170 -9.84 -9.37 12.89
CA LYS A 170 -9.87 -8.25 13.84
C LYS A 170 -9.88 -6.90 13.15
N GLY A 171 -9.73 -6.88 11.83
CA GLY A 171 -9.71 -5.65 11.03
C GLY A 171 -8.31 -5.07 10.83
N ASN A 172 -7.27 -5.83 11.19
CA ASN A 172 -5.90 -5.41 10.90
C ASN A 172 -5.63 -5.51 9.40
N ASP A 173 -4.69 -4.71 8.91
CA ASP A 173 -4.35 -4.63 7.49
C ASP A 173 -2.84 -4.47 7.31
N LEU A 174 -2.21 -5.50 6.73
CA LEU A 174 -0.76 -5.56 6.53
C LEU A 174 -0.25 -4.40 5.68
N TYR A 175 -1.02 -3.98 4.68
CA TYR A 175 -0.61 -2.90 3.78
C TYR A 175 -0.66 -1.55 4.49
N LYS A 176 -1.71 -1.29 5.29
CA LYS A 176 -1.80 -0.07 6.11
C LYS A 176 -0.69 -0.01 7.16
N GLU A 177 -0.41 -1.14 7.82
CA GLU A 177 0.70 -1.24 8.79
C GLU A 177 2.06 -1.01 8.14
N GLY A 178 2.29 -1.59 6.96
CA GLY A 178 3.52 -1.40 6.19
C GLY A 178 3.78 0.08 5.86
N ILE A 179 2.76 0.81 5.43
CA ILE A 179 2.88 2.25 5.13
C ILE A 179 3.20 3.06 6.40
N LYS A 180 2.54 2.79 7.53
CA LYS A 180 2.81 3.47 8.81
C LYS A 180 4.26 3.27 9.27
N ASN A 181 4.76 2.04 9.15
CA ASN A 181 6.10 1.67 9.58
C ASN A 181 7.20 2.29 8.69
N ILE A 182 6.94 2.46 7.39
CA ILE A 182 7.85 3.15 6.47
C ILE A 182 7.79 4.67 6.65
N GLY A 183 6.59 5.24 6.81
CA GLY A 183 6.39 6.68 7.01
C GLY A 183 7.10 7.24 8.24
N CYS A 184 7.25 6.44 9.31
CA CYS A 184 8.00 6.84 10.50
C CYS A 184 9.54 6.78 10.33
N ARG A 185 10.04 6.01 9.35
CA ARG A 185 11.50 5.87 9.11
C ARG A 185 12.08 6.92 8.17
N ILE A 186 11.26 7.60 7.37
CA ILE A 186 11.72 8.68 6.50
C ILE A 186 11.65 9.99 7.29
N LYS A 187 12.67 10.25 8.13
CA LYS A 187 12.90 11.64 8.59
C LYS A 187 13.22 12.49 7.35
N PRO A 188 12.58 13.64 7.13
CA PRO A 188 12.90 14.51 6.01
C PRO A 188 14.27 15.14 6.24
N SER A 189 15.34 14.44 5.86
CA SER A 189 16.72 14.94 5.98
C SER A 189 17.12 15.88 4.85
N TYR A 190 16.24 16.15 3.90
CA TYR A 190 16.55 16.97 2.73
C TYR A 190 15.45 18.02 2.53
N HIS A 191 15.75 19.27 2.89
CA HIS A 191 15.04 20.41 2.33
C HIS A 191 15.50 20.54 0.87
N LEU A 192 14.64 20.16 -0.06
CA LEU A 192 14.84 20.47 -1.47
C LEU A 192 14.64 21.98 -1.64
N VAL A 193 15.71 22.76 -1.45
CA VAL A 193 15.72 24.15 -1.88
C VAL A 193 15.84 24.10 -3.40
N VAL A 194 14.73 24.28 -4.11
CA VAL A 194 14.76 24.54 -5.55
C VAL A 194 15.15 26.01 -5.69
N PRO A 195 16.38 26.36 -6.10
CA PRO A 195 16.68 27.75 -6.41
C PRO A 195 15.81 28.15 -7.59
N CYS A 196 14.99 29.18 -7.39
CA CYS A 196 14.25 29.83 -8.46
C CYS A 196 15.28 30.40 -9.45
N LEU A 197 15.48 29.73 -10.59
CA LEU A 197 16.30 30.28 -11.67
C LEU A 197 15.57 31.50 -12.23
N PRO A 198 16.24 32.67 -12.32
CA PRO A 198 15.61 33.85 -12.88
C PRO A 198 15.29 33.58 -14.36
N THR A 199 14.00 33.63 -14.68
CA THR A 199 13.50 33.74 -16.06
C THR A 199 13.93 35.10 -16.59
N GLY A 200 15.05 35.16 -17.30
CA GLY A 200 15.58 36.42 -17.83
C GLY A 200 16.60 36.17 -18.92
N ARG A 201 16.33 36.76 -20.09
CA ARG A 201 17.18 36.77 -21.28
C ARG A 201 18.55 37.34 -20.89
N ASP A 202 19.63 36.58 -21.08
CA ASP A 202 20.90 37.17 -21.48
C ASP A 202 21.82 36.14 -22.13
N ARG A 203 22.10 36.39 -23.41
CA ARG A 203 23.10 35.69 -24.22
C ARG A 203 24.48 36.17 -23.77
N GLN A 204 25.29 35.31 -23.16
CA GLN A 204 26.75 35.33 -23.34
C GLN A 204 27.37 34.01 -22.87
N ALA A 205 27.59 33.11 -23.83
CA ALA A 205 28.33 31.87 -23.62
C ALA A 205 29.83 32.16 -23.48
N ARG A 206 30.37 32.12 -22.26
CA ARG A 206 31.83 32.00 -22.06
C ARG A 206 32.21 30.52 -21.94
N LYS A 207 33.02 30.04 -22.90
CA LYS A 207 33.66 28.73 -22.90
C LYS A 207 34.56 28.58 -21.67
N MET A 208 34.18 27.74 -20.70
CA MET A 208 35.14 27.19 -19.74
C MET A 208 35.74 25.90 -20.32
N LYS A 209 37.03 25.94 -20.64
CA LYS A 209 37.84 24.74 -20.89
C LYS A 209 38.08 24.04 -19.54
N THR A 210 37.53 22.85 -19.36
CA THR A 210 37.94 21.94 -18.27
C THR A 210 38.80 20.82 -18.84
N ARG A 211 40.02 20.70 -18.30
CA ARG A 211 40.95 19.60 -18.55
C ARG A 211 40.40 18.33 -17.92
N SER A 212 40.48 17.24 -18.69
CA SER A 212 40.58 15.84 -18.29
C SER A 212 39.73 15.37 -17.10
N THR A 213 38.59 14.75 -17.40
CA THR A 213 38.15 13.47 -16.82
C THR A 213 36.94 12.99 -17.62
N LYS A 214 37.04 11.80 -18.23
CA LYS A 214 35.93 11.15 -18.93
C LYS A 214 34.86 10.78 -17.91
N ALA A 215 33.75 11.51 -17.89
CA ALA A 215 32.52 11.11 -17.22
C ALA A 215 31.47 10.82 -18.31
N TRP A 216 30.92 9.61 -18.28
CA TRP A 216 29.81 9.19 -19.13
C TRP A 216 28.55 9.97 -18.73
N ILE A 217 27.94 10.67 -19.70
CA ILE A 217 26.69 11.43 -19.53
C ILE A 217 25.57 10.64 -20.21
N PRO A 218 24.57 10.09 -19.50
CA PRO A 218 23.30 9.78 -20.11
C PRO A 218 22.59 11.10 -20.41
N ARG A 219 22.25 11.34 -21.69
CA ARG A 219 21.32 12.42 -22.05
C ARG A 219 19.95 12.07 -21.46
N GLU A 220 19.25 13.10 -21.01
CA GLU A 220 17.94 13.07 -20.33
C GLU A 220 17.97 12.87 -18.81
N SER A 221 18.60 13.81 -18.11
CA SER A 221 18.04 14.49 -16.93
C SER A 221 19.07 15.50 -16.42
N GLY A 222 18.71 16.78 -16.41
CA GLY A 222 19.60 17.89 -16.06
C GLY A 222 19.85 17.98 -14.55
N VAL A 223 20.53 16.99 -13.97
CA VAL A 223 20.91 17.00 -12.55
C VAL A 223 22.43 16.91 -12.43
N VAL A 224 23.04 18.02 -12.01
CA VAL A 224 24.48 18.05 -11.66
C VAL A 224 24.61 17.84 -10.16
N PHE A 225 25.18 16.72 -9.75
CA PHE A 225 25.54 16.48 -8.35
C PHE A 225 26.90 17.14 -8.06
N ILE A 226 26.95 18.12 -7.15
CA ILE A 226 28.20 18.68 -6.63
C ILE A 226 28.37 18.23 -5.17
N PRO A 227 29.47 17.53 -4.81
CA PRO A 227 29.71 17.12 -3.43
C PRO A 227 30.06 18.31 -2.50
N ALA A 228 29.53 18.27 -1.28
CA ALA A 228 29.52 19.34 -0.28
C ALA A 228 30.88 19.61 0.45
N ARG A 229 32.01 19.62 -0.28
CA ARG A 229 33.32 20.02 0.28
C ARG A 229 34.02 21.15 -0.49
N ARG A 230 33.30 21.91 -1.32
CA ARG A 230 33.86 23.05 -2.07
C ARG A 230 33.07 24.37 -1.97
N MET A 231 32.18 24.52 -0.99
CA MET A 231 31.40 25.75 -0.77
C MET A 231 32.01 26.75 0.24
N ALA A 232 33.27 26.62 0.63
CA ALA A 232 33.90 27.56 1.57
C ALA A 232 34.85 28.60 0.93
N GLY A 233 35.20 28.47 -0.37
CA GLY A 233 36.17 29.37 -1.02
C GLY A 233 35.59 30.34 -2.05
N GLY A 234 34.33 30.18 -2.46
CA GLY A 234 33.75 30.92 -3.60
C GLY A 234 33.02 32.21 -3.25
N LEU A 235 32.49 32.33 -2.03
CA LEU A 235 31.61 33.44 -1.63
C LEU A 235 32.37 34.73 -1.26
N ALA A 236 33.67 34.68 -1.01
CA ALA A 236 34.50 35.86 -0.75
C ALA A 236 34.82 36.69 -2.02
N LYS A 237 34.64 36.13 -3.23
CA LYS A 237 34.87 36.84 -4.50
C LYS A 237 33.66 37.63 -5.03
N ALA A 238 32.52 37.55 -4.36
CA ALA A 238 31.27 38.20 -4.79
C ALA A 238 30.92 39.47 -3.98
N GLY A 239 31.80 39.97 -3.11
CA GLY A 239 31.63 41.30 -2.50
C GLY A 239 30.49 41.45 -1.47
N TYR A 240 30.02 40.37 -0.86
CA TYR A 240 28.99 40.43 0.19
C TYR A 240 29.61 40.41 1.59
N THR A 241 29.61 41.56 2.26
CA THR A 241 29.80 41.68 3.71
C THR A 241 28.41 41.75 4.37
N GLY A 242 28.09 40.78 5.23
CA GLY A 242 26.80 40.77 5.90
C GLY A 242 26.77 39.78 7.07
N PHE A 243 26.75 40.34 8.28
CA PHE A 243 26.63 39.65 9.56
C PHE A 243 25.19 39.13 9.73
N LEU A 244 25.01 37.83 10.01
CA LEU A 244 23.71 37.24 10.34
C LEU A 244 23.58 37.08 11.87
N PRO A 245 22.63 37.76 12.55
CA PRO A 245 22.22 37.36 13.90
C PRO A 245 21.31 36.14 13.82
N LYS A 246 21.51 35.19 14.73
CA LYS A 246 20.73 33.95 14.83
C LYS A 246 19.30 34.24 15.32
N GLY A 247 18.32 33.64 14.64
CA GLY A 247 17.01 33.31 15.22
C GLY A 247 15.91 34.36 15.03
N ARG A 248 15.23 34.30 13.88
CA ARG A 248 13.80 34.58 13.62
C ARG A 248 13.60 34.58 12.10
N TYR A 249 12.72 33.74 11.57
CA TYR A 249 12.29 33.81 10.17
C TYR A 249 10.95 34.53 10.09
N PHE A 250 10.85 35.53 9.22
CA PHE A 250 9.60 36.18 8.86
C PHE A 250 8.91 35.40 7.73
N LEU A 251 7.59 35.23 7.85
CA LEU A 251 6.74 34.72 6.79
C LEU A 251 6.40 35.87 5.84
N ILE A 252 7.03 35.92 4.66
CA ILE A 252 6.63 36.83 3.58
C ILE A 252 5.67 36.06 2.67
N LYS A 253 4.36 36.30 2.79
CA LYS A 253 3.38 35.88 1.77
C LYS A 253 3.62 36.70 0.50
N PRO A 254 3.77 36.09 -0.69
CA PRO A 254 3.72 36.84 -1.92
C PRO A 254 2.27 37.19 -2.25
N LEU A 255 2.00 38.49 -2.34
CA LEU A 255 0.86 39.07 -3.04
C LEU A 255 1.10 38.91 -4.54
N CYS A 256 0.53 37.88 -5.17
CA CYS A 256 -0.04 38.01 -6.51
C CYS A 256 -0.91 36.81 -6.90
N PRO A 257 -2.08 37.03 -7.53
CA PRO A 257 -3.07 35.99 -7.80
C PRO A 257 -2.87 35.42 -9.21
N PHE A 258 -2.42 34.17 -9.36
CA PHE A 258 -2.58 33.46 -10.64
C PHE A 258 -2.62 31.94 -10.41
N MET A 259 -3.81 31.37 -10.64
CA MET A 259 -4.13 29.97 -10.92
C MET A 259 -3.58 28.90 -9.94
N ALA A 260 -4.41 28.55 -8.95
CA ALA A 260 -4.28 27.32 -8.18
C ALA A 260 -4.80 26.11 -8.98
N PRO A 261 -4.04 25.00 -9.12
CA PRO A 261 -4.63 23.70 -9.38
C PRO A 261 -5.27 23.16 -8.08
N ARG A 262 -6.55 22.76 -8.18
CA ARG A 262 -7.33 22.17 -7.08
C ARG A 262 -6.69 20.85 -6.60
N SER A 263 -6.71 20.67 -5.28
CA SER A 263 -6.50 19.42 -4.51
C SER A 263 -5.06 19.04 -4.10
N MET A 264 -4.50 19.79 -3.14
CA MET A 264 -3.77 19.15 -2.04
C MET A 264 -4.69 19.17 -0.82
N LYS A 265 -5.24 18.00 -0.47
CA LYS A 265 -5.87 17.81 0.85
C LYS A 265 -4.75 17.75 1.88
N THR A 266 -4.64 18.78 2.70
CA THR A 266 -3.83 18.82 3.91
C THR A 266 -4.31 17.74 4.87
N CYS A 267 -3.38 17.00 5.47
CA CYS A 267 -3.67 16.11 6.60
C CYS A 267 -4.29 16.93 7.75
N PRO A 268 -5.39 16.48 8.37
CA PRO A 268 -5.91 17.10 9.57
C PRO A 268 -5.23 16.47 10.79
N ASP A 269 -4.44 17.27 11.53
CA ASP A 269 -4.38 17.14 12.99
C ASP A 269 -3.86 18.46 13.60
N GLU A 270 -4.72 19.48 13.58
CA GLU A 270 -4.63 20.60 14.52
C GLU A 270 -5.53 20.27 15.71
N SER A 271 -4.97 19.59 16.71
CA SER A 271 -5.63 19.44 18.00
C SER A 271 -4.61 19.42 19.14
N ASN A 272 -3.89 20.53 19.31
CA ASN A 272 -3.32 20.96 20.60
C ASN A 272 -2.74 22.37 20.49
N VAL A 273 -3.59 23.40 20.57
CA VAL A 273 -3.17 24.77 20.85
C VAL A 273 -4.01 25.30 22.00
N ILE A 274 -3.41 25.31 23.20
CA ILE A 274 -3.92 26.06 24.36
C ILE A 274 -3.56 27.54 24.12
N PRO A 275 -4.51 28.49 24.19
CA PRO A 275 -4.21 29.89 23.90
C PRO A 275 -3.58 30.56 25.14
N MET A 276 -2.31 30.94 25.07
CA MET A 276 -1.74 31.90 26.02
C MET A 276 -1.87 33.32 25.49
N LYS A 277 -2.65 34.14 26.19
CA LYS A 277 -2.76 35.60 26.05
C LYS A 277 -1.38 36.24 26.25
N MET A 278 -0.92 37.06 25.31
CA MET A 278 0.19 37.98 25.54
C MET A 278 -0.33 39.22 26.27
N GLY A 279 0.00 39.35 27.56
CA GLY A 279 -0.12 40.59 28.33
C GLY A 279 1.14 41.45 28.12
N THR A 280 0.92 42.71 27.77
CA THR A 280 1.95 43.74 27.63
C THR A 280 2.41 44.23 29.00
N GLY A 281 3.72 44.16 29.26
CA GLY A 281 4.48 45.21 29.94
C GLY A 281 4.32 45.40 31.46
N SER A 282 5.50 45.45 32.09
CA SER A 282 5.90 46.19 33.30
C SER A 282 5.91 45.47 34.66
N ASP A 283 7.10 45.61 35.27
CA ASP A 283 7.38 45.74 36.71
C ASP A 283 7.40 44.50 37.63
N SER A 284 8.64 44.15 37.98
CA SER A 284 9.13 43.90 39.34
C SER A 284 8.76 42.62 40.12
N LEU A 285 9.84 42.00 40.63
CA LEU A 285 9.99 41.34 41.94
C LEU A 285 9.56 39.88 42.17
N SER A 286 10.60 39.13 42.57
CA SER A 286 10.71 38.10 43.62
C SER A 286 10.06 36.72 43.49
N ALA A 287 10.93 35.75 43.77
CA ALA A 287 10.77 34.33 44.04
C ALA A 287 9.54 33.91 44.85
N SER A 288 9.01 32.73 44.53
CA SER A 288 8.66 31.66 45.50
C SER A 288 8.25 30.36 44.78
N GLN A 289 8.51 29.25 45.45
CA GLN A 289 8.42 27.83 45.06
C GLN A 289 6.97 27.34 44.83
N VAL A 290 6.79 26.13 44.24
CA VAL A 290 5.87 25.01 44.63
C VAL A 290 6.06 23.89 43.59
N VAL A 291 6.84 22.82 43.86
CA VAL A 291 6.51 21.49 44.45
C VAL A 291 5.70 20.57 43.52
N ILE A 292 6.33 19.44 43.16
CA ILE A 292 5.79 18.27 42.45
C ILE A 292 5.33 17.25 43.50
N PRO A 293 4.13 16.64 43.40
CA PRO A 293 3.84 15.41 44.12
C PRO A 293 4.24 14.19 43.26
N ARG A 294 5.04 13.31 43.85
CA ARG A 294 5.15 11.90 43.46
C ARG A 294 4.32 11.09 44.45
N GLU A 295 3.51 10.19 43.95
CA GLU A 295 3.55 8.75 44.26
C GLU A 295 3.24 7.96 42.99
#